data_AF-A0A376ECF9-F1
#
_entry.id   AF-A0A376ECF9-F1
#
_cell.length_a   1.000
_cell.length_b   1.000
_cell.length_c   1.000
_cell.angle_alpha   90.00
_cell.angle_beta   90.00
_cell.angle_gamma   90.00
#
_symmetry.space_group_name_H-M   'P 1'
#
loop_
_entity.id
_entity.type
_entity.pdbx_description
1 polymer ?
#
loop_
_entity_poly.entity_id
_entity_poly.type
_entity_poly.pdbx_seq_one_letter_code
_entity_poly.pdbx_strand_id
1 'polypeptide(L)'
;MDNNHFNLEIDKSNKKSLIIFWLIFGSIVFLIIFYLNYNSDNLTKEQLLKINRHTKVIDVYVNKNEHNFLYVKFSNGSEKIMETSYHIGDSISKNKGDSIEYIFRGDSIIQNNLFETARKEKVLK
;
A
#
# COMPACT_ATOMS: atom_id res chain seq x y z
N MET A 1 24.15 -40.04 -37.24
CA MET A 1 24.15 -38.60 -36.89
C MET A 1 23.15 -38.00 -37.85
N ASP A 2 21.89 -37.93 -37.42
CA ASP A 2 20.78 -37.68 -38.33
C ASP A 2 20.29 -36.25 -38.07
N ASN A 3 20.79 -35.34 -38.90
CA ASN A 3 20.40 -33.94 -38.89
C ASN A 3 19.03 -33.81 -39.58
N ASN A 4 17.96 -34.07 -38.83
CA ASN A 4 16.61 -33.77 -39.28
C ASN A 4 16.39 -32.25 -39.28
N HIS A 5 16.61 -31.62 -40.43
CA HIS A 5 16.17 -30.27 -40.70
C HIS A 5 14.63 -30.22 -40.62
N PHE A 6 14.11 -29.67 -39.53
CA PHE A 6 12.70 -29.31 -39.37
C PHE A 6 12.38 -28.15 -40.31
N ASN A 7 12.08 -28.45 -41.58
CA ASN A 7 11.45 -27.49 -42.47
C ASN A 7 9.97 -27.45 -42.14
N LEU A 8 9.62 -26.50 -41.26
CA LEU A 8 8.25 -26.21 -40.85
C LEU A 8 7.57 -25.49 -42.02
N GLU A 9 7.01 -26.25 -42.94
CA GLU A 9 6.28 -25.72 -44.10
C GLU A 9 4.91 -25.20 -43.62
N ILE A 10 4.87 -23.92 -43.25
CA ILE A 10 3.66 -23.29 -42.73
C ILE A 10 2.68 -23.08 -43.89
N ASP A 11 1.69 -23.96 -43.97
CA ASP A 11 0.60 -23.87 -44.93
C ASP A 11 -0.15 -22.53 -44.80
N LYS A 12 -0.62 -21.96 -45.92
CA LYS A 12 -1.19 -20.59 -45.99
C LYS A 12 -2.39 -20.40 -45.05
N SER A 13 -3.14 -21.48 -44.78
CA SER A 13 -4.24 -21.52 -43.82
C SER A 13 -3.76 -21.37 -42.37
N ASN A 14 -2.68 -22.06 -42.00
CA ASN A 14 -2.07 -21.98 -40.66
C ASN A 14 -1.50 -20.59 -40.37
N LYS A 15 -0.99 -19.86 -41.38
CA LYS A 15 -0.46 -18.50 -41.20
C LYS A 15 -1.50 -17.53 -40.61
N LYS A 16 -2.76 -17.59 -41.05
CA LYS A 16 -3.82 -16.69 -40.55
C LYS A 16 -4.19 -17.00 -39.09
N SER A 17 -4.30 -18.28 -38.74
CA SER A 17 -4.60 -18.71 -37.36
C SER A 17 -3.48 -18.27 -36.40
N LEU A 18 -2.22 -18.42 -36.82
CA LEU A 18 -1.06 -18.00 -36.05
C LEU A 18 -1.03 -16.48 -35.81
N ILE A 19 -1.36 -15.68 -36.84
CA ILE A 19 -1.47 -14.21 -36.71
C ILE A 19 -2.56 -13.81 -35.70
N ILE A 20 -3.72 -14.47 -35.76
CA ILE A 20 -4.84 -14.22 -34.82
C ILE A 20 -4.43 -14.58 -33.39
N PHE A 21 -3.74 -15.70 -33.20
CA PHE A 21 -3.20 -16.10 -31.90
C PHE A 21 -2.26 -15.02 -31.33
N TRP A 22 -1.32 -14.52 -32.13
CA TRP A 22 -0.41 -13.44 -31.71
C TRP A 22 -1.13 -12.13 -31.41
N LEU A 23 -2.20 -11.79 -32.14
CA LEU A 23 -3.02 -10.62 -31.86
C LEU A 23 -3.73 -10.73 -30.51
N ILE A 24 -4.35 -11.88 -30.22
CA ILE A 24 -5.04 -12.13 -28.94
C ILE A 24 -4.01 -12.13 -27.80
N PHE A 25 -2.91 -12.85 -27.96
CA PHE A 25 -1.86 -12.93 -26.95
C PHE A 25 -1.23 -11.55 -26.69
N GLY A 26 -0.89 -10.82 -27.74
CA GLY A 26 -0.36 -9.47 -27.64
C GLY A 26 -1.33 -8.50 -26.98
N SER A 27 -2.64 -8.61 -27.27
CA SER A 27 -3.67 -7.79 -26.64
C SER A 27 -3.77 -8.07 -25.14
N ILE A 28 -3.72 -9.34 -24.71
CA ILE A 28 -3.74 -9.71 -23.29
C ILE A 28 -2.50 -9.14 -22.58
N VAL A 29 -1.31 -9.33 -23.15
CA VAL A 29 -0.06 -8.80 -22.57
C VAL A 29 -0.10 -7.28 -22.49
N PHE A 30 -0.60 -6.60 -23.53
CA PHE A 30 -0.76 -5.15 -23.55
C PHE A 30 -1.70 -4.67 -22.44
N LEU A 31 -2.87 -5.30 -22.27
CA LEU A 31 -3.82 -4.96 -21.22
C LEU A 31 -3.21 -5.13 -19.82
N ILE A 32 -2.43 -6.19 -19.60
CA ILE A 32 -1.75 -6.41 -18.33
C ILE A 32 -0.73 -5.30 -18.06
N ILE A 33 0.14 -4.98 -19.04
CA ILE A 33 1.15 -3.92 -18.88
C ILE A 33 0.49 -2.56 -18.67
N PHE A 34 -0.56 -2.25 -19.42
CA PHE A 34 -1.32 -1.01 -19.29
C PHE A 34 -1.95 -0.90 -17.90
N TYR A 35 -2.60 -1.97 -17.42
CA TYR A 35 -3.20 -2.00 -16.09
C TYR A 35 -2.16 -1.80 -14.98
N LEU A 36 -1.00 -2.47 -15.08
CA LEU A 36 0.09 -2.34 -14.11
C LEU A 36 0.69 -0.94 -14.10
N ASN A 37 0.90 -0.32 -15.26
CA ASN A 37 1.43 1.05 -15.35
C ASN A 37 0.42 2.11 -14.88
N TYR A 38 -0.87 1.94 -15.19
CA TYR A 38 -1.89 2.89 -14.74
C TYR A 38 -2.08 2.86 -13.22
N ASN A 39 -1.95 1.67 -12.61
CA ASN A 39 -2.14 1.49 -11.16
C ASN A 39 -0.83 1.43 -10.38
N SER A 40 0.33 1.62 -11.01
CA SER A 40 1.66 1.41 -10.39
C SER A 40 1.84 2.27 -9.16
N ASP A 41 1.39 3.51 -9.21
CA ASP A 41 1.59 4.47 -8.13
C ASP A 41 0.76 4.11 -6.89
N ASN A 42 -0.47 3.63 -7.09
CA ASN A 42 -1.34 3.21 -6.00
C ASN A 42 -0.87 1.88 -5.39
N LEU A 43 -0.50 0.91 -6.24
CA LEU A 43 0.08 -0.37 -5.82
C LEU A 43 1.38 -0.17 -5.03
N THR A 44 2.27 0.70 -5.50
CA THR A 44 3.56 0.96 -4.84
C THR A 44 3.35 1.70 -3.52
N LYS A 45 2.46 2.70 -3.47
CA LYS A 45 2.13 3.41 -2.23
C LYS A 45 1.52 2.46 -1.21
N GLU A 46 0.54 1.65 -1.59
CA GLU A 46 -0.06 0.66 -0.69
C GLU A 46 0.95 -0.38 -0.21
N GLN A 47 1.83 -0.87 -1.09
CA GLN A 47 2.86 -1.83 -0.72
C GLN A 47 3.89 -1.23 0.24
N LEU A 48 4.38 -0.01 -0.03
CA LEU A 48 5.30 0.70 0.87
C LEU A 48 4.66 0.98 2.23
N LEU A 49 3.39 1.36 2.23
CA LEU A 49 2.58 1.58 3.44
C LEU A 49 2.35 0.29 4.23
N LYS A 50 2.20 -0.86 3.55
CA LYS A 50 2.12 -2.18 4.19
C LYS A 50 3.46 -2.64 4.77
N ILE A 51 4.56 -2.38 4.08
CA ILE A 51 5.92 -2.73 4.51
C ILE A 51 6.33 -1.90 5.74
N ASN A 52 5.85 -0.66 5.87
CA ASN A 52 6.18 0.23 6.98
C ASN A 52 5.28 0.11 8.23
N ARG A 53 4.45 -0.94 8.31
CA ARG A 53 3.65 -1.26 9.51
C ARG A 53 4.53 -1.81 10.64
N HIS A 54 5.34 -0.95 11.23
CA HIS A 54 6.32 -1.38 12.24
C HIS A 54 5.77 -1.38 13.66
N THR A 55 4.66 -0.67 13.90
CA THR A 55 4.21 -0.37 15.25
C THR A 55 2.71 -0.61 15.41
N LYS A 56 2.32 -1.41 16.41
CA LYS A 56 0.92 -1.67 16.76
C LYS A 56 0.53 -0.97 18.05
N VAL A 57 -0.72 -0.55 18.15
CA VAL A 57 -1.32 -0.11 19.42
C VAL A 57 -1.56 -1.35 20.29
N ILE A 58 -0.91 -1.40 21.45
CA ILE A 58 -1.04 -2.52 22.39
C ILE A 58 -1.93 -2.17 23.57
N ASP A 59 -2.03 -0.89 23.93
CA ASP A 59 -2.85 -0.45 25.05
C ASP A 59 -3.30 1.01 24.89
N VAL A 60 -4.44 1.32 25.49
CA VAL A 60 -5.00 2.66 25.61
C VAL A 60 -5.45 2.85 27.06
N TYR A 61 -4.81 3.77 27.77
CA TYR A 61 -5.03 3.93 29.21
C TYR A 61 -5.03 5.40 29.62
N VAL A 62 -5.64 5.69 30.77
CA VAL A 62 -5.59 7.02 31.37
C VAL A 62 -4.34 7.11 32.24
N ASN A 63 -3.45 8.05 31.92
CA ASN A 63 -2.25 8.28 32.70
C ASN A 63 -2.58 9.17 33.91
N LYS A 64 -2.69 8.53 35.09
CA LYS A 64 -2.99 9.23 36.35
C LYS A 64 -1.89 10.18 36.82
N ASN A 65 -0.66 9.99 36.33
CA ASN A 65 0.49 10.81 36.70
C ASN A 65 0.59 12.10 35.86
N GLU A 66 -0.08 12.14 34.70
CA GLU A 66 -0.07 13.27 33.78
C GLU A 66 -1.48 13.80 33.54
N HIS A 67 -2.01 14.50 34.54
CA HIS A 67 -3.31 15.19 34.47
C HIS A 67 -4.50 14.33 34.02
N ASN A 68 -4.42 13.00 34.17
CA ASN A 68 -5.42 12.06 33.68
C ASN A 68 -5.66 12.15 32.15
N PHE A 69 -4.63 12.50 31.38
CA PHE A 69 -4.72 12.44 29.93
C PHE A 69 -4.78 10.99 29.44
N LEU A 70 -5.46 10.81 28.31
CA LEU A 70 -5.53 9.52 27.63
C LEU A 70 -4.21 9.29 26.87
N TYR A 71 -3.60 8.14 27.09
CA TYR A 71 -2.32 7.73 26.51
C TYR A 71 -2.49 6.46 25.69
N VAL A 72 -1.65 6.33 24.68
CA VAL A 72 -1.54 5.13 23.84
C VAL A 72 -0.15 4.56 23.98
N LYS A 73 -0.10 3.24 24.20
CA LYS A 73 1.12 2.45 24.20
C LYS A 73 1.26 1.66 22.92
N PHE A 74 2.48 1.65 22.41
CA PHE A 74 2.83 0.99 21.16
C PHE A 74 3.72 -0.24 21.38
N SER A 75 3.68 -1.18 20.43
CA SER A 75 4.46 -2.43 20.48
C SER A 75 5.97 -2.22 20.46
N ASN A 76 6.44 -1.07 19.99
CA ASN A 76 7.85 -0.66 20.02
C ASN A 76 8.27 -0.05 21.38
N GLY A 77 7.38 -0.01 22.36
CA GLY A 77 7.62 0.55 23.70
C GLY A 77 7.40 2.06 23.82
N SER A 78 7.13 2.77 22.72
CA SER A 78 6.78 4.20 22.78
C SER A 78 5.38 4.43 23.36
N GLU A 79 5.24 5.55 24.06
CA GLU A 79 3.97 6.02 24.65
C GLU A 79 3.76 7.48 24.20
N LYS A 80 2.54 7.83 23.80
CA LYS A 80 2.19 9.23 23.45
C LYS A 80 0.77 9.57 23.89
N ILE A 81 0.52 10.86 24.11
CA ILE A 81 -0.83 11.37 24.36
C ILE A 81 -1.72 11.00 23.16
N MET A 82 -2.92 10.54 23.46
CA MET A 82 -3.90 10.12 22.47
C MET A 82 -4.55 11.34 21.79
N GLU A 83 -3.83 11.94 20.84
CA GLU A 83 -4.32 13.05 20.00
C GLU A 83 -5.27 12.57 18.88
N THR A 84 -5.28 11.27 18.60
CA THR A 84 -6.08 10.65 17.54
C THR A 84 -6.84 9.46 18.12
N SER A 85 -7.98 9.09 17.52
CA SER A 85 -8.79 7.95 17.98
C SER A 85 -8.18 6.59 17.60
N TYR A 86 -7.03 6.27 18.21
CA TYR A 86 -6.40 4.94 18.17
C TYR A 86 -7.25 3.89 18.89
N HIS A 87 -7.22 2.68 18.37
CA HIS A 87 -7.83 1.51 18.98
C HIS A 87 -6.77 0.41 19.14
N ILE A 88 -6.95 -0.44 20.15
CA ILE A 88 -6.07 -1.60 20.38
C ILE A 88 -6.11 -2.49 19.13
N GLY A 89 -4.93 -2.88 18.64
CA GLY A 89 -4.77 -3.66 17.42
C GLY A 89 -4.56 -2.83 16.14
N ASP A 90 -4.78 -1.51 16.18
CA ASP A 90 -4.43 -0.62 15.08
C ASP A 90 -2.93 -0.74 14.77
N SER A 91 -2.56 -0.84 13.50
CA SER A 91 -1.17 -0.77 13.05
C SER A 91 -0.88 0.63 12.52
N ILE A 92 0.31 1.14 12.77
CA ILE A 92 0.68 2.50 12.41
C ILE A 92 1.92 2.49 11.54
N SER A 93 1.90 3.33 10.52
CA SER A 93 3.05 3.65 9.68
C SER A 93 3.25 5.15 9.68
N LYS A 94 4.39 5.59 10.21
CA LYS A 94 4.86 6.97 10.16
C LYS A 94 6.37 6.97 10.17
N ASN A 95 7.02 7.55 9.17
CA ASN A 95 8.46 7.74 9.23
C ASN A 95 8.81 8.98 10.04
N LYS A 96 10.02 9.00 10.59
CA LYS A 96 10.53 10.16 11.31
C LYS A 96 10.64 11.35 10.33
N GLY A 97 9.92 12.42 10.62
CA GLY A 97 9.86 13.62 9.77
C GLY A 97 8.61 13.71 8.89
N ASP A 98 7.79 12.66 8.82
CA ASP A 98 6.55 12.68 8.04
C ASP A 98 5.44 13.45 8.76
N SER A 99 4.76 14.31 7.99
CA SER A 99 3.57 15.06 8.40
C SER A 99 2.31 14.21 8.51
N ILE A 100 2.33 13.03 7.88
CA ILE A 100 1.19 12.15 7.73
C ILE A 100 1.49 10.84 8.44
N GLU A 101 0.57 10.44 9.31
CA GLU A 101 0.56 9.15 9.97
C GLU A 101 -0.59 8.32 9.41
N TYR A 102 -0.31 7.07 9.04
CA TYR A 102 -1.33 6.16 8.52
C TYR A 102 -1.68 5.13 9.60
N ILE A 103 -2.97 5.00 9.88
CA ILE A 103 -3.52 4.06 10.86
C ILE A 103 -4.29 2.99 10.09
N PHE A 104 -3.84 1.75 10.17
CA PHE A 104 -4.49 0.59 9.56
C PHE A 104 -5.38 -0.09 10.58
N ARG A 105 -6.68 -0.12 10.30
CA ARG A 105 -7.71 -0.75 11.11
C ARG A 105 -8.46 -1.77 10.28
N GLY A 106 -8.11 -3.04 10.43
CA GLY A 106 -8.61 -4.10 9.55
C GLY A 106 -8.29 -3.77 8.09
N ASP A 107 -9.32 -3.58 7.29
CA ASP A 107 -9.22 -3.24 5.86
C ASP A 107 -9.25 -1.73 5.57
N SER A 108 -9.42 -0.88 6.60
CA SER A 108 -9.47 0.57 6.45
C SER A 108 -8.11 1.22 6.73
N ILE A 109 -7.81 2.28 5.97
CA ILE A 109 -6.63 3.14 6.19
C ILE A 109 -7.14 4.53 6.56
N ILE A 110 -6.84 4.97 7.78
CA ILE A 110 -7.14 6.31 8.27
C ILE A 110 -5.87 7.14 8.15
N GLN A 111 -5.96 8.26 7.43
CA GLN A 111 -4.86 9.19 7.28
C GLN A 111 -4.97 10.30 8.33
N ASN A 112 -4.00 10.37 9.22
CA ASN A 112 -3.86 11.45 10.18
C ASN A 112 -2.81 12.44 9.69
N ASN A 113 -3.25 13.58 9.13
CA ASN A 113 -2.35 14.64 8.67
C ASN A 113 -2.26 15.73 9.73
N LEU A 114 -1.15 15.77 10.45
CA LEU A 114 -0.93 16.69 11.56
C LEU A 114 -0.95 18.16 11.12
N PHE A 115 -0.52 18.46 9.89
CA PHE A 115 -0.54 19.83 9.34
C PHE A 115 -1.94 20.29 8.96
N GLU A 116 -2.73 19.42 8.32
CA GLU A 116 -4.12 19.74 7.98
C GLU A 116 -4.98 19.91 9.24
N THR A 117 -4.77 19.06 10.24
CA THR A 117 -5.43 19.20 11.55
C THR A 117 -5.05 20.52 12.22
N ALA A 118 -3.75 20.85 12.31
CA ALA A 118 -3.30 22.11 12.89
C ALA A 118 -3.77 23.35 12.14
N ARG A 119 -3.91 23.28 10.81
CA ARG A 119 -4.51 24.34 9.97
C ARG A 119 -6.00 24.50 10.25
N LYS A 120 -6.77 23.39 10.30
CA LYS A 120 -8.21 23.42 10.62
C LYS A 120 -8.46 24.01 12.01
N GLU A 121 -7.60 23.70 12.96
CA GLU A 121 -7.68 24.19 14.34
C GLU A 121 -7.12 25.61 14.52
N LYS A 122 -6.61 26.25 13.45
CA LYS A 122 -5.98 27.59 13.47
C LYS A 122 -4.80 27.71 14.44
N VAL A 123 -4.14 26.61 14.75
CA VAL A 123 -2.96 26.57 15.64
C VAL A 123 -1.71 27.03 14.89
N LEU A 124 -1.65 26.78 13.58
CA LEU A 124 -0.65 27.34 12.67
C LEU A 124 -1.27 28.52 11.90
N LYS A 125 -0.63 29.70 12.01
CA LYS A 125 -0.97 30.91 11.24
C LYS A 125 -0.41 30.83 9.82
#